data_AF-A0A7K3YAL4-F1
#
_entry.id   AF-A0A7K3YAL4-F1
#
_cell.length_a   1.000
_cell.length_b   1.000
_cell.length_c   1.000
_cell.angle_alpha   90.00
_cell.angle_beta   90.00
_cell.angle_gamma   90.00
#
_symmetry.space_group_name_H-M   'P 1'
#
loop_
_entity.id
_entity.type
_entity.pdbx_description
1 polymer ?
#
loop_
_entity_poly.entity_id
_entity_poly.type
_entity_poly.pdbx_seq_one_letter_code
_entity_poly.pdbx_strand_id
1 'polypeptide(L)'
;AGILFNNAAGDPGNVIIPSVVRGRNYLVAISTLGKSPAVSRYIRMQLEAGYADLDLMIDLQDEMRSMLKDIEPAQERRSRALWGILQDEEIWGMLASDYDRARAMAMERYLHG
;
A
#
# COMPACT_ATOMS: atom_id res chain seq x y z
N ALA A 1 -35.31 7.24 2.99
CA ALA A 1 -33.89 7.18 2.59
C ALA A 1 -33.41 8.60 2.36
N GLY A 2 -32.41 9.06 3.12
CA GLY A 2 -31.87 10.43 3.03
C GLY A 2 -30.70 10.48 2.06
N ILE A 3 -30.66 11.52 1.23
CA ILE A 3 -29.57 11.76 0.28
C ILE A 3 -28.32 12.19 1.07
N LEU A 4 -27.22 11.46 0.90
CA LEU A 4 -25.92 11.84 1.45
C LEU A 4 -25.34 12.95 0.57
N PHE A 5 -25.08 14.13 1.15
CA PHE A 5 -24.46 15.25 0.46
C PHE A 5 -23.30 15.80 1.28
N ASN A 6 -22.23 16.23 0.60
CA ASN A 6 -21.13 16.98 1.20
C ASN A 6 -21.16 18.41 0.65
N ASN A 7 -21.14 19.39 1.55
CA ASN A 7 -20.97 20.80 1.22
C ASN A 7 -19.57 21.24 1.61
N ALA A 8 -18.77 21.74 0.67
CA ALA A 8 -17.49 22.35 0.97
C ALA A 8 -17.62 23.84 1.37
N ALA A 9 -18.81 24.46 1.25
CA ALA A 9 -19.00 25.91 1.37
C ALA A 9 -20.31 26.35 2.06
N GLY A 10 -20.97 25.50 2.86
CA GLY A 10 -22.23 25.83 3.52
C GLY A 10 -22.59 24.88 4.66
N ASP A 11 -23.89 24.73 4.95
CA ASP A 11 -24.42 23.93 6.09
C ASP A 11 -23.75 22.54 6.13
N PRO A 12 -23.23 22.08 7.30
CA PRO A 12 -22.42 20.88 7.34
C PRO A 12 -23.27 19.68 6.96
N GLY A 13 -23.10 19.20 5.72
CA GLY A 13 -23.66 17.92 5.31
C GLY A 13 -23.14 16.80 6.23
N ASN A 14 -23.95 15.78 6.46
CA ASN A 14 -23.63 14.67 7.38
C ASN A 14 -22.45 13.78 6.91
N VAL A 15 -21.78 14.13 5.81
CA VAL A 15 -20.67 13.38 5.22
C VAL A 15 -19.45 14.27 5.07
N ILE A 16 -18.31 13.80 5.56
CA ILE A 16 -17.00 14.45 5.42
C ILE A 16 -16.24 13.72 4.30
N ILE A 17 -15.83 14.43 3.26
CA ILE A 17 -15.04 13.86 2.17
C ILE A 17 -13.58 13.71 2.63
N PRO A 18 -13.02 12.49 2.64
CA PRO A 18 -11.65 12.27 3.04
C PRO A 18 -10.66 12.73 1.95
N SER A 19 -9.41 12.93 2.34
CA SER A 19 -8.29 12.95 1.39
C SER A 19 -7.99 11.52 0.94
N VAL A 20 -7.83 11.28 -0.36
CA VAL A 20 -7.63 9.93 -0.91
C VAL A 20 -6.30 9.85 -1.66
N VAL A 21 -5.51 8.81 -1.39
CA VAL A 21 -4.41 8.31 -2.24
C VAL A 21 -4.89 7.01 -2.88
N ARG A 22 -4.57 6.79 -4.16
CA ARG A 22 -4.90 5.53 -4.83
C ARG A 22 -3.86 5.19 -5.89
N GLY A 23 -3.66 3.90 -6.08
CA GLY A 23 -2.93 3.30 -7.18
C GLY A 23 -3.82 2.34 -7.96
N ARG A 24 -3.19 1.49 -8.77
CA ARG A 24 -3.86 0.39 -9.48
C ARG A 24 -4.43 -0.65 -8.52
N ASN A 25 -3.69 -0.97 -7.47
CA ASN A 25 -3.95 -2.08 -6.56
C ASN A 25 -4.36 -1.63 -5.14
N TYR A 26 -4.44 -0.31 -4.88
CA TYR A 26 -4.75 0.20 -3.54
C TYR A 26 -5.57 1.49 -3.52
N LEU A 27 -6.28 1.71 -2.41
CA LEU A 27 -6.95 2.96 -2.05
C LEU A 27 -6.76 3.23 -0.56
N VAL A 28 -6.27 4.41 -0.21
CA VAL A 28 -6.12 4.88 1.17
C VAL A 28 -6.95 6.15 1.34
N ALA A 29 -7.87 6.14 2.32
CA ALA A 29 -8.66 7.30 2.70
C ALA A 29 -8.21 7.85 4.05
N ILE A 30 -7.97 9.15 4.12
CA ILE A 30 -7.44 9.87 5.28
C ILE A 30 -8.47 10.89 5.71
N SER A 31 -8.86 10.84 6.98
CA SER A 31 -9.82 11.78 7.55
C SER A 31 -9.41 12.21 8.95
N THR A 32 -9.54 13.51 9.22
CA THR A 32 -9.48 14.07 10.58
C THR A 32 -10.88 14.36 11.14
N LEU A 33 -11.93 13.77 10.57
CA LEU A 33 -13.34 14.09 10.90
C LEU A 33 -13.62 15.60 10.82
N GLY A 34 -13.08 16.27 9.79
CA GLY A 34 -13.27 17.71 9.56
C GLY A 34 -12.43 18.62 10.46
N LYS A 35 -11.73 18.08 11.48
CA LYS A 35 -10.94 18.90 12.43
C LYS A 35 -9.75 19.61 11.79
N SER A 36 -9.13 19.05 10.76
CA SER A 36 -7.97 19.64 10.09
C SER A 36 -7.80 19.14 8.65
N PRO A 37 -8.42 19.80 7.65
CA PRO A 37 -8.21 19.49 6.23
C PRO A 37 -6.74 19.58 5.79
N ALA A 38 -5.98 20.51 6.37
CA ALA A 38 -4.55 20.67 6.10
C ALA A 38 -3.74 19.44 6.53
N VAL A 39 -4.05 18.83 7.68
CA VAL A 39 -3.38 17.61 8.15
C VAL A 39 -3.74 16.41 7.26
N SER A 40 -5.01 16.24 6.88
CA SER A 40 -5.39 15.18 5.92
C SER A 40 -4.64 15.32 4.60
N ARG A 41 -4.51 16.56 4.07
CA ARG A 41 -3.72 16.84 2.87
C ARG A 41 -2.23 16.56 3.06
N TYR A 42 -1.66 16.93 4.21
CA TYR A 42 -0.25 16.70 4.50
C TYR A 42 0.09 15.20 4.53
N ILE A 43 -0.69 14.39 5.24
CA ILE A 43 -0.51 12.93 5.29
C ILE A 43 -0.64 12.32 3.88
N ARG A 44 -1.63 12.77 3.10
CA ARG A 44 -1.81 12.34 1.71
C ARG A 44 -0.52 12.56 0.90
N MET A 45 0.07 13.75 0.99
CA MET A 45 1.31 14.09 0.28
C MET A 45 2.51 13.25 0.76
N GLN A 46 2.62 12.96 2.06
CA GLN A 46 3.69 12.10 2.58
C GLN A 46 3.56 10.67 2.07
N LEU A 47 2.34 10.13 1.99
CA LEU A 47 2.11 8.80 1.44
C LEU A 47 2.38 8.74 -0.07
N GLU A 48 1.93 9.74 -0.83
CA GLU A 48 2.20 9.85 -2.27
C GLU A 48 3.71 9.91 -2.56
N ALA A 49 4.46 10.67 -1.76
CA ALA A 49 5.91 10.81 -1.93
C ALA A 49 6.70 9.58 -1.44
N GLY A 50 6.30 8.99 -0.31
CA GLY A 50 7.02 7.88 0.32
C GLY A 50 6.76 6.52 -0.32
N TYR A 51 5.66 6.37 -1.07
CA TYR A 51 5.21 5.07 -1.58
C TYR A 51 4.78 5.17 -3.06
N ALA A 52 5.59 5.84 -3.89
CA ALA A 52 5.35 5.95 -5.32
C ALA A 52 5.25 4.57 -6.00
N ASP A 53 6.05 3.60 -5.54
CA ASP A 53 6.15 2.25 -6.10
C ASP A 53 5.29 1.21 -5.37
N LEU A 54 4.29 1.64 -4.60
CA LEU A 54 3.45 0.74 -3.79
C LEU A 54 2.70 -0.29 -4.65
N ASP A 55 2.24 0.09 -5.84
CA ASP A 55 1.58 -0.83 -6.76
C ASP A 55 2.51 -1.98 -7.16
N LEU A 56 3.78 -1.68 -7.45
CA LEU A 56 4.80 -2.66 -7.81
C LEU A 56 5.11 -3.60 -6.65
N MET A 57 5.19 -3.07 -5.42
CA MET A 57 5.36 -3.91 -4.24
C MET A 57 4.13 -4.82 -4.03
N ILE A 58 2.91 -4.33 -4.28
CA ILE A 58 1.71 -5.16 -4.16
C ILE A 58 1.72 -6.30 -5.20
N ASP A 59 2.12 -6.01 -6.44
CA ASP A 59 2.25 -7.04 -7.47
C ASP A 59 3.28 -8.11 -7.07
N LEU A 60 4.46 -7.67 -6.61
CA LEU A 60 5.51 -8.58 -6.12
C LEU A 60 4.99 -9.45 -4.95
N GLN A 61 4.27 -8.86 -4.01
CA GLN A 61 3.69 -9.57 -2.87
C GLN A 61 2.68 -10.64 -3.29
N ASP A 62 1.86 -10.37 -4.32
CA ASP A 62 0.88 -11.33 -4.82
C ASP A 62 1.56 -12.52 -5.52
N GLU A 63 2.59 -12.23 -6.32
CA GLU A 63 3.42 -13.25 -6.95
C GLU A 63 4.13 -14.14 -5.90
N MET A 64 4.82 -13.52 -4.94
CA MET A 64 5.55 -14.24 -3.89
C MET A 64 4.61 -15.05 -3.01
N ARG A 65 3.42 -14.51 -2.69
CA ARG A 65 2.39 -15.25 -1.95
C ARG A 65 1.92 -16.48 -2.70
N SER A 66 1.74 -16.37 -4.02
CA SER A 66 1.32 -17.48 -4.87
C SER A 66 2.37 -18.58 -4.88
N MET A 67 3.64 -18.23 -5.07
CA MET A 67 4.75 -19.18 -5.05
C MET A 67 4.96 -19.84 -3.68
N LEU A 68 4.90 -19.06 -2.59
CA LEU A 68 5.08 -19.56 -1.23
C LEU A 68 4.02 -20.58 -0.80
N LYS A 69 2.80 -20.52 -1.35
CA LYS A 69 1.75 -21.51 -1.08
C LYS A 69 2.14 -22.92 -1.52
N ASP A 70 2.92 -23.03 -2.59
CA ASP A 70 3.30 -24.31 -3.18
C ASP A 70 4.52 -24.93 -2.48
N ILE A 71 5.42 -24.10 -1.95
CA ILE A 71 6.72 -24.55 -1.43
C ILE A 71 6.84 -24.55 0.10
N GLU A 72 6.07 -23.72 0.81
CA GLU A 72 6.15 -23.60 2.27
C GLU A 72 4.77 -23.88 2.91
N PRO A 73 4.56 -25.06 3.54
CA PRO A 73 3.27 -25.43 4.12
C PRO A 73 2.90 -24.61 5.38
N ALA A 74 3.86 -24.11 6.14
CA ALA A 74 3.62 -23.40 7.38
C ALA A 74 3.22 -21.92 7.14
N GLN A 75 1.99 -21.57 7.52
CA GLN A 75 1.45 -20.21 7.38
C GLN A 75 2.32 -19.14 8.04
N GLU A 76 2.88 -19.42 9.22
CA GLU A 76 3.73 -18.45 9.91
C GLU A 76 5.03 -18.15 9.16
N ARG A 77 5.63 -19.16 8.51
CA ARG A 77 6.84 -18.96 7.70
C ARG A 77 6.54 -18.14 6.46
N ARG A 78 5.43 -18.43 5.76
CA ARG A 78 4.95 -17.60 4.64
C ARG A 78 4.75 -16.15 5.04
N SER A 79 4.06 -15.90 6.16
CA SER A 79 3.84 -14.54 6.66
C SER A 79 5.15 -13.83 7.00
N ARG A 80 6.12 -14.52 7.61
CA ARG A 80 7.44 -13.95 7.90
C ARG A 80 8.21 -13.59 6.63
N ALA A 81 8.18 -14.44 5.61
CA ALA A 81 8.83 -14.17 4.32
C ALA A 81 8.23 -12.95 3.63
N LEU A 82 6.89 -12.89 3.50
CA LEU A 82 6.18 -11.76 2.91
C LEU A 82 6.43 -10.45 3.67
N TRP A 83 6.45 -10.51 5.00
CA TRP A 83 6.78 -9.36 5.84
C TRP A 83 8.23 -8.92 5.66
N GLY A 84 9.17 -9.88 5.54
CA GLY A 84 10.57 -9.59 5.26
C GLY A 84 10.75 -8.81 3.97
N ILE A 85 10.05 -9.20 2.89
CA ILE A 85 10.09 -8.49 1.60
C ILE A 85 9.58 -7.05 1.75
N LEU A 86 8.50 -6.81 2.52
CA LEU A 86 7.98 -5.46 2.75
C LEU A 86 8.97 -4.55 3.49
N GLN A 87 9.87 -5.12 4.29
CA GLN A 87 10.88 -4.40 5.07
C GLN A 87 12.23 -4.29 4.35
N ASP A 88 12.41 -4.90 3.18
CA ASP A 88 13.67 -4.88 2.43
C ASP A 88 13.77 -3.61 1.57
N GLU A 89 14.53 -2.62 2.06
CA GLU A 89 14.76 -1.35 1.38
C GLU A 89 15.46 -1.52 0.02
N GLU A 90 16.26 -2.57 -0.16
CA GLU A 90 16.96 -2.82 -1.42
C GLU A 90 15.99 -3.32 -2.49
N ILE A 91 15.03 -4.17 -2.10
CA ILE A 91 13.94 -4.58 -3.00
C ILE A 91 13.10 -3.36 -3.38
N TRP A 92 12.73 -2.50 -2.43
CA TRP A 92 12.04 -1.24 -2.72
C TRP A 92 12.79 -0.37 -3.72
N GLY A 93 14.10 -0.16 -3.49
CA GLY A 93 14.94 0.62 -4.40
C GLY A 93 15.07 -0.01 -5.78
N MET A 94 15.09 -1.34 -5.85
CA MET A 94 15.17 -2.06 -7.13
C MET A 94 13.86 -2.00 -7.91
N LEU A 95 12.70 -2.10 -7.25
CA LEU A 95 11.37 -2.04 -7.89
C LEU A 95 11.19 -0.78 -8.76
N ALA A 96 11.73 0.36 -8.31
CA ALA A 96 11.65 1.62 -9.02
C ALA A 96 12.41 1.64 -10.36
N SER A 97 13.34 0.69 -10.57
CA SER A 97 14.24 0.67 -11.74
C SER A 97 14.20 -0.61 -12.56
N ASP A 98 13.99 -1.76 -11.92
CA ASP A 98 14.03 -3.09 -12.53
C ASP A 98 13.20 -4.08 -11.70
N TYR A 99 11.95 -4.31 -12.13
CA TYR A 99 11.02 -5.22 -11.45
C TYR A 99 11.52 -6.68 -11.45
N ASP A 100 12.05 -7.16 -12.57
CA ASP A 100 12.49 -8.56 -12.71
C ASP A 100 13.68 -8.85 -11.78
N ARG A 101 14.59 -7.88 -11.65
CA ARG A 101 15.70 -8.00 -10.70
C ARG A 101 15.22 -7.93 -9.25
N ALA A 102 14.30 -7.04 -8.91
CA ALA A 102 13.70 -6.98 -7.57
C ALA A 102 13.01 -8.31 -7.21
N ARG A 103 12.28 -8.88 -8.17
CA ARG A 103 11.64 -10.19 -8.05
C ARG A 103 12.65 -11.30 -7.82
N ALA A 104 13.74 -11.34 -8.59
CA ALA A 104 14.80 -12.32 -8.40
C ALA A 104 15.44 -12.22 -7.00
N MET A 105 15.69 -11.00 -6.52
CA MET A 105 16.20 -10.77 -5.15
C MET A 105 15.22 -11.26 -4.09
N ALA A 106 13.91 -10.99 -4.24
CA ALA A 106 12.89 -11.46 -3.32
C ALA A 106 12.84 -12.99 -3.25
N MET A 107 12.91 -13.66 -4.41
CA MET A 107 12.95 -15.12 -4.50
C MET A 107 14.20 -15.69 -3.81
N GLU A 108 15.38 -15.16 -4.13
CA GLU A 108 16.64 -15.62 -3.55
C GLU A 108 16.66 -15.51 -2.03
N ARG A 109 16.19 -14.38 -1.48
CA ARG A 109 16.27 -14.09 -0.04
C ARG A 109 15.18 -14.74 0.80
N TYR A 110 13.97 -14.87 0.24
CA TYR A 110 12.78 -15.18 1.05
C TYR A 110 12.02 -16.44 0.63
N LEU A 111 12.34 -17.03 -0.52
CA LEU A 111 11.73 -18.30 -0.97
C LEU A 111 12.69 -19.49 -0.88
N HIS A 112 13.99 -19.25 -0.76
CA HIS A 112 15.02 -20.30 -0.73
C HIS A 112 15.80 -20.38 0.61
N GLY A 113 15.34 -19.66 1.64
CA GLY A 113 15.92 -19.65 2.99
C GLY A 113 15.20 -20.55 4.00
#